data_AF-N8WRH5-F1
#
_entry.id   AF-N8WRH5-F1
#
_cell.length_a   1.000
_cell.length_b   1.000
_cell.length_c   1.000
_cell.angle_alpha   90.00
_cell.angle_beta   90.00
_cell.angle_gamma   90.00
#
_symmetry.space_group_name_H-M   'P 1'
#
loop_
_entity.id
_entity.type
_entity.pdbx_description
1 polymer ?
#
loop_
_entity_poly.entity_id
_entity_poly.type
_entity_poly.pdbx_seq_one_letter_code
_entity_poly.pdbx_strand_id
1 'polypeptide(L)'
;MERIFSSTNDESWDDFTTPREAMEALDDNDNLDVGEFIYTGIKRYPSASNYITDADRILELYDENVYENNGEYADDNTGSDGVTDEAKKELTDFLNQWADKHLSITFWEIQYIENIQITQAMLDAYHAGTEILLPEFVHKDV
;
A
#
# COMPACT_ATOMS: atom_id res chain seq x y z
N MET A 1 13.07 -5.25 -1.53
CA MET A 1 11.66 -5.65 -1.61
C MET A 1 11.53 -7.02 -1.01
N GLU A 2 10.58 -7.21 -0.10
CA GLU A 2 10.43 -8.43 0.69
C GLU A 2 9.15 -9.14 0.24
N ARG A 3 9.28 -10.33 -0.36
CA ARG A 3 8.11 -11.17 -0.69
C ARG A 3 7.66 -11.83 0.60
N ILE A 4 6.39 -11.65 0.94
CA ILE A 4 5.77 -12.23 2.13
C ILE A 4 4.56 -13.07 1.75
N PHE A 5 4.08 -13.84 2.72
CA PHE A 5 2.96 -14.76 2.59
C PHE A 5 1.92 -14.48 3.67
N SER A 6 0.67 -14.82 3.35
CA SER A 6 -0.44 -14.67 4.27
C SER A 6 -1.43 -15.81 4.11
N SER A 7 -2.06 -16.19 5.21
CA SER A 7 -3.17 -17.16 5.23
C SER A 7 -4.50 -16.51 4.85
N THR A 8 -4.58 -15.18 4.92
CA THR A 8 -5.75 -14.37 4.61
C THR A 8 -5.45 -13.30 3.56
N ASN A 9 -6.47 -12.85 2.83
CA ASN A 9 -6.39 -11.70 1.91
C ASN A 9 -7.16 -10.47 2.40
N ASP A 10 -7.49 -10.44 3.69
CA ASP A 10 -8.31 -9.40 4.30
C ASP A 10 -7.49 -8.26 4.93
N GLU A 11 -8.16 -7.34 5.62
CA GLU A 11 -7.60 -6.17 6.32
C GLU A 11 -6.44 -6.47 7.28
N SER A 12 -6.29 -7.74 7.70
CA SER A 12 -5.21 -8.21 8.58
C SER A 12 -4.31 -9.17 7.83
N TRP A 13 -3.47 -8.66 6.95
CA TRP A 13 -2.50 -9.48 6.24
C TRP A 13 -1.40 -9.98 7.19
N ASP A 14 -1.12 -11.28 7.13
CA ASP A 14 0.04 -11.82 7.83
C ASP A 14 1.33 -11.39 7.12
N ASP A 15 2.43 -11.44 7.87
CA ASP A 15 3.77 -11.05 7.42
C ASP A 15 4.72 -12.26 7.44
N PHE A 16 4.24 -13.39 6.92
CA PHE A 16 5.00 -14.63 6.95
C PHE A 16 6.12 -14.59 5.92
N THR A 17 7.27 -15.14 6.29
CA THR A 17 8.46 -15.16 5.42
C THR A 17 8.47 -16.34 4.47
N THR A 18 7.69 -17.38 4.79
CA THR A 18 7.62 -18.62 3.99
C THR A 18 6.18 -19.03 3.71
N PRO A 19 5.92 -19.76 2.61
CA PRO A 19 4.60 -20.32 2.35
C PRO A 19 4.20 -21.38 3.39
N ARG A 20 5.18 -22.00 4.06
CA ARG A 20 4.94 -22.99 5.11
C ARG A 20 4.21 -22.34 6.28
N GLU A 21 4.69 -21.22 6.79
CA GLU A 21 4.04 -20.49 7.90
C GLU A 21 2.59 -20.11 7.56
N ALA A 22 2.31 -19.70 6.31
CA ALA A 22 0.95 -19.44 5.86
C ALA A 22 0.07 -20.69 5.84
N MET A 23 0.61 -21.84 5.43
CA MET A 23 -0.09 -23.13 5.49
C MET A 23 -0.26 -23.63 6.93
N GLU A 24 0.72 -23.42 7.82
CA GLU A 24 0.63 -23.72 9.26
C GLU A 24 -0.50 -22.91 9.90
N ALA A 25 -0.62 -21.63 9.58
CA ALA A 25 -1.71 -20.79 10.05
C ALA A 25 -3.10 -21.26 9.56
N LEU A 26 -3.20 -21.82 8.34
CA LEU A 26 -4.43 -22.45 7.87
C LEU A 26 -4.71 -23.76 8.60
N ASP A 27 -3.69 -24.57 8.87
CA ASP A 27 -3.78 -25.86 9.57
C ASP A 27 -4.25 -25.67 11.02
N ASP A 28 -3.67 -24.68 11.71
CA ASP A 28 -4.04 -24.29 13.07
C ASP A 28 -5.52 -23.85 13.19
N ASN A 29 -6.14 -23.48 12.07
CA ASN A 29 -7.55 -23.08 11.97
C ASN A 29 -8.43 -24.14 11.29
N ASP A 30 -7.96 -25.38 11.10
CA ASP A 30 -8.66 -26.48 10.41
C ASP A 30 -9.12 -26.13 8.99
N ASN A 31 -8.40 -25.23 8.31
CA ASN A 31 -8.71 -24.74 6.95
C ASN A 31 -7.63 -25.11 5.92
N LEU A 32 -6.73 -26.04 6.25
CA LEU A 32 -5.69 -26.48 5.32
C LEU A 32 -6.19 -27.63 4.44
N ASP A 33 -6.72 -27.29 3.27
CA ASP A 33 -7.23 -28.25 2.30
C ASP A 33 -6.76 -27.97 0.85
N VAL A 34 -6.78 -29.00 0.01
CA VAL A 34 -6.53 -28.84 -1.43
C VAL A 34 -7.64 -27.99 -2.05
N GLY A 35 -7.25 -26.95 -2.78
CA GLY A 35 -8.17 -26.01 -3.40
C GLY A 35 -8.34 -24.71 -2.63
N GLU A 36 -7.93 -24.66 -1.36
CA GLU A 36 -7.83 -23.43 -0.56
C GLU A 36 -6.68 -22.54 -1.05
N PHE A 37 -6.59 -21.32 -0.53
CA PHE A 37 -5.61 -20.33 -0.97
C PHE A 37 -4.68 -19.89 0.16
N ILE A 38 -3.40 -19.78 -0.16
CA ILE A 38 -2.49 -18.85 0.51
C ILE A 38 -2.24 -17.65 -0.40
N TYR A 39 -1.82 -16.55 0.19
CA TYR A 39 -1.59 -15.29 -0.51
C TYR A 39 -0.12 -14.91 -0.45
N THR A 40 0.35 -14.17 -1.44
CA THR A 40 1.72 -13.65 -1.48
C THR A 40 1.75 -12.29 -2.15
N GLY A 41 2.78 -11.51 -1.85
CA GLY A 41 3.02 -10.23 -2.50
C GLY A 41 4.27 -9.57 -1.97
N ILE A 42 4.52 -8.33 -2.40
CA ILE A 42 5.69 -7.56 -2.01
C ILE A 42 5.32 -6.56 -0.92
N LYS A 43 5.90 -6.75 0.26
CA LYS A 43 5.82 -5.79 1.36
C LYS A 43 6.59 -4.52 1.04
N ARG A 44 5.94 -3.39 1.23
CA ARG A 44 6.51 -2.06 1.02
C ARG A 44 6.11 -1.13 2.16
N TYR A 45 7.05 -0.29 2.58
CA TYR A 45 6.75 0.87 3.42
C TYR A 45 6.50 2.07 2.50
N PRO A 46 5.29 2.65 2.51
CA PRO A 46 5.01 3.83 1.70
C PRO A 46 5.75 5.06 2.25
N SER A 47 5.95 6.06 1.39
CA SER A 47 6.53 7.35 1.79
C SER A 47 5.45 8.26 2.35
N ALA A 48 5.79 9.15 3.28
CA ALA A 48 4.81 10.11 3.80
C ALA A 48 4.32 11.07 2.71
N SER A 49 5.18 11.40 1.75
CA SER A 49 4.83 12.16 0.55
C SER A 49 3.77 11.50 -0.33
N ASN A 50 3.50 10.20 -0.17
CA ASN A 50 2.39 9.55 -0.88
C ASN A 50 1.00 10.00 -0.39
N TYR A 51 0.91 10.58 0.81
CA TYR A 51 -0.36 10.90 1.48
C TYR A 51 -0.51 12.38 1.86
N ILE A 52 0.56 13.17 1.75
CA ILE A 52 0.43 14.62 1.90
C ILE A 52 -0.22 15.21 0.64
N THR A 53 -0.98 16.29 0.83
CA THR A 53 -1.68 16.97 -0.26
C THR A 53 -0.73 17.74 -1.19
N ASP A 54 -1.23 18.20 -2.32
CA ASP A 54 -0.50 18.98 -3.31
C ASP A 54 -0.88 20.46 -3.30
N ALA A 55 -0.17 21.25 -4.13
CA ALA A 55 -0.43 22.68 -4.26
C ALA A 55 -1.85 23.02 -4.74
N ASP A 56 -2.44 22.24 -5.64
CA ASP A 56 -3.76 22.53 -6.17
C ASP A 56 -4.82 22.44 -5.07
N ARG A 57 -4.78 21.39 -4.25
CA ARG A 57 -5.69 21.25 -3.11
C ARG A 57 -5.44 22.28 -2.00
N ILE A 58 -4.20 22.70 -1.79
CA ILE A 58 -3.89 23.81 -0.86
C ILE A 58 -4.48 25.13 -1.36
N LEU A 59 -4.37 25.41 -2.65
CA LEU A 59 -4.91 26.63 -3.26
C LEU A 59 -6.45 26.62 -3.24
N GLU A 60 -7.08 25.48 -3.51
CA GLU A 60 -8.53 25.33 -3.37
C GLU A 60 -8.99 25.60 -1.93
N LEU A 61 -8.30 25.03 -0.93
CA LEU A 61 -8.60 25.31 0.48
C LEU A 61 -8.35 26.79 0.83
N TYR A 62 -7.35 27.42 0.24
CA TYR A 62 -7.13 28.86 0.40
C TYR A 62 -8.32 29.67 -0.17
N ASP A 63 -8.82 29.32 -1.34
CA ASP A 63 -9.96 29.99 -1.97
C ASP A 63 -11.24 29.82 -1.14
N GLU A 64 -11.52 28.60 -0.69
CA GLU A 64 -12.61 28.30 0.25
C GLU A 64 -12.52 29.18 1.50
N ASN A 65 -11.34 29.25 2.14
CA ASN A 65 -11.13 30.08 3.33
C ASN A 65 -11.33 31.57 3.04
N VAL A 66 -10.85 32.07 1.90
CA VAL A 66 -11.00 33.48 1.53
C VAL A 66 -12.47 33.81 1.30
N TYR A 67 -13.22 32.95 0.62
CA TYR A 67 -14.67 33.09 0.42
C TYR A 67 -15.44 33.01 1.74
N GLU A 68 -15.15 32.05 2.60
CA GLU A 68 -15.81 31.93 3.92
C GLU A 68 -15.67 33.20 4.77
N ASN A 69 -14.55 33.91 4.66
CA ASN A 69 -14.27 35.09 5.48
C ASN A 69 -14.69 36.41 4.83
N ASN A 70 -14.81 36.47 3.50
CA ASN A 70 -15.07 37.72 2.78
C ASN A 70 -16.34 37.68 1.91
N GLY A 71 -16.99 36.52 1.83
CA GLY A 71 -18.17 36.26 1.01
C GLY A 71 -17.93 36.54 -0.47
N GLU A 72 -18.98 36.95 -1.16
CA GLU A 72 -18.99 37.21 -2.61
C GLU A 72 -17.97 38.27 -3.08
N TYR A 73 -17.41 39.09 -2.18
CA TYR A 73 -16.33 40.03 -2.55
C TYR A 73 -15.03 39.34 -2.98
N ALA A 74 -14.86 38.08 -2.54
CA ALA A 74 -13.72 37.24 -2.82
C ALA A 74 -13.92 36.31 -4.04
N ASP A 75 -15.14 36.22 -4.57
CA ASP A 75 -15.46 35.34 -5.70
C ASP A 75 -14.59 35.68 -6.92
N ASP A 76 -13.92 34.67 -7.48
CA ASP A 76 -12.92 34.78 -8.55
C ASP A 76 -11.80 35.83 -8.31
N ASN A 77 -11.54 36.20 -7.05
CA ASN A 77 -10.67 37.33 -6.70
C ASN A 77 -9.72 37.01 -5.54
N THR A 78 -9.20 35.79 -5.49
CA THR A 78 -8.29 35.30 -4.45
C THR A 78 -6.83 35.33 -4.90
N GLY A 79 -6.59 35.42 -6.21
CA GLY A 79 -5.27 35.40 -6.85
C GLY A 79 -4.67 34.00 -7.05
N SER A 80 -5.38 32.93 -6.66
CA SER A 80 -4.95 31.54 -6.85
C SER A 80 -4.87 31.15 -8.33
N ASP A 81 -5.77 31.67 -9.17
CA ASP A 81 -5.80 31.46 -10.63
C ASP A 81 -4.53 31.94 -11.35
N GLY A 82 -3.82 32.88 -10.74
CA GLY A 82 -2.58 33.44 -11.30
C GLY A 82 -1.31 32.67 -10.95
N VAL A 83 -1.41 31.63 -10.12
CA VAL A 83 -0.23 30.85 -9.68
C VAL A 83 0.25 29.96 -10.81
N THR A 84 1.52 30.11 -11.18
CA THR A 84 2.12 29.34 -12.29
C THR A 84 2.36 27.88 -11.90
N ASP A 85 2.46 27.01 -12.90
CA ASP A 85 2.77 25.59 -12.70
C ASP A 85 4.10 25.37 -11.99
N GLU A 86 5.11 26.24 -12.22
CA GLU A 86 6.39 26.18 -11.53
C GLU A 86 6.26 26.47 -10.03
N ALA A 87 5.44 27.46 -9.66
CA ALA A 87 5.19 27.81 -8.27
C ALA A 87 4.35 26.73 -7.56
N LYS A 88 3.37 26.15 -8.25
CA LYS A 88 2.63 24.98 -7.74
C LYS A 88 3.56 23.80 -7.51
N LYS A 89 4.46 23.53 -8.47
CA LYS A 89 5.46 22.48 -8.33
C LYS A 89 6.40 22.73 -7.15
N GLU A 90 6.86 23.97 -6.96
CA GLU A 90 7.69 24.36 -5.80
C GLU A 90 7.00 24.03 -4.48
N LEU A 91 5.73 24.41 -4.33
CA LEU A 91 4.95 24.13 -3.13
C LEU A 91 4.75 22.63 -2.90
N THR A 92 4.37 21.88 -3.95
CA THR A 92 4.22 20.42 -3.86
C THR A 92 5.53 19.74 -3.47
N ASP A 93 6.65 20.14 -4.07
CA ASP A 93 7.97 19.59 -3.73
C ASP A 93 8.36 19.91 -2.28
N PHE A 94 8.04 21.11 -1.78
CA PHE A 94 8.25 21.50 -0.39
C PHE A 94 7.43 20.63 0.57
N LEU A 95 6.14 20.43 0.30
CA LEU A 95 5.25 19.62 1.13
C LEU A 95 5.75 18.17 1.19
N ASN A 96 6.11 17.58 0.05
CA ASN A 96 6.65 16.23 -0.04
C ASN A 96 7.93 16.07 0.78
N GLN A 97 8.89 16.98 0.61
CA GLN A 97 10.15 16.95 1.37
C GLN A 97 9.92 17.13 2.86
N TRP A 98 8.99 18.01 3.24
CA TRP A 98 8.62 18.21 4.64
C TRP A 98 8.00 16.95 5.23
N ALA A 99 7.06 16.33 4.51
CA ALA A 99 6.39 15.09 4.93
C ALA A 99 7.40 13.97 5.17
N ASP A 100 8.26 13.69 4.20
CA ASP A 100 9.24 12.60 4.29
C ASP A 100 10.30 12.85 5.37
N LYS A 101 10.54 14.11 5.74
CA LYS A 101 11.49 14.48 6.80
C LYS A 101 10.89 14.37 8.21
N HIS A 102 9.61 14.68 8.35
CA HIS A 102 8.98 14.93 9.66
C HIS A 102 7.89 13.95 10.04
N LEU A 103 7.30 13.26 9.08
CA LEU A 103 6.29 12.23 9.32
C LEU A 103 6.94 10.85 9.22
N SER A 104 6.51 9.94 10.08
CA SER A 104 6.97 8.54 10.07
C SER A 104 5.77 7.63 9.91
N ILE A 105 5.77 6.86 8.82
CA ILE A 105 4.80 5.80 8.59
C ILE A 105 5.29 4.54 9.28
N THR A 106 4.44 3.96 10.13
CA THR A 106 4.74 2.74 10.89
C THR A 106 4.03 1.50 10.35
N PHE A 107 3.15 1.66 9.36
CA PHE A 107 2.47 0.56 8.68
C PHE A 107 3.16 0.25 7.36
N TRP A 108 2.79 -0.88 6.78
CA TRP A 108 3.23 -1.30 5.45
C TRP A 108 2.01 -1.57 4.57
N GLU A 109 2.24 -1.56 3.27
CA GLU A 109 1.28 -1.93 2.25
C GLU A 109 1.83 -3.10 1.45
N ILE A 110 0.96 -3.69 0.64
CA ILE A 110 1.35 -4.77 -0.26
C ILE A 110 1.06 -4.42 -1.69
N GLN A 111 2.07 -4.66 -2.52
CA GLN A 111 1.97 -4.60 -3.95
C GLN A 111 2.03 -6.00 -4.55
N TYR A 112 1.46 -6.15 -5.74
CA TYR A 112 1.57 -7.37 -6.53
C TYR A 112 1.02 -8.62 -5.81
N ILE A 113 -0.19 -8.50 -5.23
CA ILE A 113 -0.85 -9.61 -4.56
C ILE A 113 -1.17 -10.71 -5.58
N GLU A 114 -0.74 -11.93 -5.27
CA GLU A 114 -1.06 -13.15 -6.00
C GLU A 114 -1.71 -14.17 -5.05
N ASN A 115 -2.69 -14.91 -5.59
CA ASN A 115 -3.35 -15.99 -4.87
C ASN A 115 -2.75 -17.33 -5.33
N ILE A 116 -2.28 -18.13 -4.39
CA ILE A 116 -1.71 -19.45 -4.67
C ILE A 116 -2.70 -20.50 -4.18
N GLN A 117 -3.33 -21.19 -5.12
CA GLN A 117 -4.20 -22.31 -4.79
C GLN A 117 -3.36 -23.50 -4.31
N ILE A 118 -3.69 -24.04 -3.14
CA ILE A 118 -3.02 -25.19 -2.54
C ILE A 118 -3.31 -26.42 -3.39
N THR A 119 -2.24 -27.02 -3.90
CA THR A 119 -2.30 -28.28 -4.65
C THR A 119 -2.00 -29.46 -3.73
N GLN A 120 -2.38 -30.67 -4.15
CA GLN A 120 -2.03 -31.89 -3.39
C GLN A 120 -0.51 -32.02 -3.17
N ALA A 121 0.31 -31.68 -4.16
CA ALA A 121 1.76 -31.75 -4.04
C ALA A 121 2.33 -30.80 -2.97
N MET A 122 1.72 -29.61 -2.81
CA MET A 122 2.10 -28.66 -1.76
C MET A 122 1.70 -29.19 -0.38
N LEU A 123 0.49 -29.75 -0.27
CA LEU A 123 -0.01 -30.35 0.98
C LEU A 123 0.84 -31.55 1.41
N ASP A 124 1.20 -32.42 0.46
CA ASP A 124 2.10 -33.57 0.71
C ASP A 124 3.49 -33.09 1.19
N ALA A 125 4.05 -32.05 0.54
CA ALA A 125 5.33 -31.47 0.94
C ALA A 125 5.27 -30.78 2.31
N TYR A 126 4.14 -30.16 2.64
CA TYR A 126 3.87 -29.59 3.94
C TYR A 126 3.95 -30.67 5.03
N HIS A 127 3.16 -31.73 4.92
CA HIS A 127 3.15 -32.84 5.89
C HIS A 127 4.45 -33.65 5.94
N ALA A 128 5.15 -33.78 4.80
CA ALA A 128 6.46 -34.43 4.75
C ALA A 128 7.61 -33.58 5.31
N GLY A 129 7.36 -32.31 5.63
CA GLY A 129 8.39 -31.37 6.10
C GLY A 129 9.43 -31.02 5.02
N THR A 130 9.09 -31.17 3.74
CA THR A 130 9.98 -30.88 2.61
C THR A 130 9.73 -29.48 2.04
N GLU A 131 10.52 -29.07 1.04
CA GLU A 131 10.33 -27.79 0.36
C GLU A 131 8.98 -27.73 -0.37
N ILE A 132 8.23 -26.64 -0.18
CA ILE A 132 6.95 -26.38 -0.86
C ILE A 132 7.26 -25.60 -2.14
N LEU A 133 7.11 -26.26 -3.29
CA LEU A 133 7.35 -25.64 -4.59
C LEU A 133 6.15 -24.77 -4.98
N LEU A 134 6.39 -23.47 -5.08
CA LEU A 134 5.39 -22.48 -5.48
C LEU A 134 5.39 -22.25 -6.99
N PRO A 135 4.26 -21.80 -7.57
CA PRO A 135 4.26 -21.24 -8.90
C PRO A 135 5.23 -20.05 -8.98
N GLU A 136 5.66 -19.75 -10.20
CA GLU A 136 6.52 -18.62 -10.46
C GLU A 136 5.83 -17.31 -10.06
N PHE A 137 6.46 -16.51 -9.19
CA PHE A 137 6.00 -15.16 -8.89
C PHE A 137 6.20 -14.28 -10.12
N VAL A 138 5.17 -13.57 -10.56
CA VAL A 138 5.19 -12.84 -11.84
C VAL A 138 5.96 -11.52 -11.71
N HIS A 139 6.06 -10.96 -10.50
CA HIS A 139 6.56 -9.60 -10.25
C HIS A 139 7.99 -9.55 -9.67
N LYS A 140 8.89 -10.42 -10.16
CA LYS A 140 10.25 -10.58 -9.60
C LYS A 140 11.20 -9.38 -9.76
N ASP A 141 10.94 -8.48 -10.73
CA ASP A 141 11.90 -7.48 -11.21
C ASP A 141 11.39 -6.03 -11.22
N VAL A 142 10.48 -5.65 -10.32
CA VAL A 142 10.02 -4.24 -10.19
C VAL A 142 10.80 -3.50 -9.12
#